data_AF-A0A956QZY4-F1
#
_entry.id   AF-A0A956QZY4-F1
#
_cell.length_a   1.000
_cell.length_b   1.000
_cell.length_c   1.000
_cell.angle_alpha   90.00
_cell.angle_beta   90.00
_cell.angle_gamma   90.00
#
_symmetry.space_group_name_H-M   'P 1'
#
loop_
_entity.id
_entity.type
_entity.pdbx_description
1 polymer ?
#
loop_
_entity_poly.entity_id
_entity_poly.type
_entity_poly.pdbx_seq_one_letter_code
_entity_poly.pdbx_strand_id
1 'polypeptide(L)'
;MRIRPVYLSIAILTLLLASAPGHAQVSVGELTGKLTAARILEPGAKFDLIRHGDQILFDGTLDSNLSEKTKRSLAFAIASVILHADAGATRSVVTRFRNASHPGSFQDIVVTGKEVVGVDAGIEGRAQAVDKLHLVNLDDAESPAIRAVKYVRFAQEMLEEDNPYEAEHLFQDAVAMSPDTAASDPRILKGLCELARSFDLREDFDAAGRTYRQLSALVERNPEGLSLNGLRQMARFYRDRSDFAMARDTARRIVEVGGKTPLASRKGYGADLRFLAFCNLKLNDIAQAKKDLEQALLFVRNVEGESHPEVAQTLEDLGDCYAAEGNKNQALSFYTQAKERFDRSMAANPKGHEQRVEYEIYNGAVGRLKKKIGLTDR
;
A
#
# COMPACT_ATOMS: atom_id res chain seq x y z
N MET A 1 22.56 34.40 -20.34
CA MET A 1 21.27 34.10 -21.01
C MET A 1 20.15 34.60 -20.12
N ARG A 2 19.45 35.67 -20.51
CA ARG A 2 18.43 36.33 -19.67
C ARG A 2 17.10 35.58 -19.80
N ILE A 3 16.82 34.70 -18.83
CA ILE A 3 15.44 34.25 -18.55
C ILE A 3 14.66 35.51 -18.20
N ARG A 4 13.77 35.97 -19.10
CA ARG A 4 12.90 37.11 -18.80
C ARG A 4 11.99 36.73 -17.62
N PRO A 5 11.72 37.66 -16.70
CA PRO A 5 10.87 37.38 -15.55
C PRO A 5 9.48 36.94 -16.03
N VAL A 6 9.04 35.78 -15.52
CA VAL A 6 7.75 35.10 -15.72
C VAL A 6 6.54 35.91 -15.18
N TYR A 7 6.74 37.17 -14.81
CA TYR A 7 5.72 38.03 -14.21
C TYR A 7 4.91 38.80 -15.27
N LEU A 8 4.08 38.11 -16.07
CA LEU A 8 2.84 38.73 -16.61
C LEU A 8 1.84 37.78 -17.30
N SER A 9 2.05 36.46 -17.30
CA SER A 9 1.18 35.55 -18.08
C SER A 9 0.22 34.70 -17.24
N ILE A 10 0.37 34.68 -15.91
CA ILE A 10 -0.44 33.80 -15.02
C ILE A 10 -1.82 34.41 -14.74
N ALA A 11 -1.94 35.74 -14.67
CA ALA A 11 -3.23 36.41 -14.48
C ALA A 11 -4.19 36.29 -15.68
N ILE A 12 -3.66 36.00 -16.87
CA ILE A 12 -4.46 35.72 -18.07
C ILE A 12 -4.81 34.23 -18.14
N LEU A 13 -4.03 33.35 -17.50
CA LEU A 13 -4.31 31.91 -17.42
C LEU A 13 -5.47 31.62 -16.44
N THR A 14 -5.57 32.35 -15.33
CA THR A 14 -6.68 32.21 -14.37
C THR A 14 -8.03 32.67 -14.93
N LEU A 15 -8.06 33.58 -15.92
CA LEU A 15 -9.30 34.06 -16.55
C LEU A 15 -9.78 33.22 -17.75
N LEU A 16 -8.89 32.43 -18.38
CA LEU A 16 -9.24 31.57 -19.52
C LEU A 16 -9.62 30.13 -19.15
N LEU A 17 -9.42 29.73 -17.88
CA LEU A 17 -9.77 28.39 -17.38
C LEU A 17 -11.10 28.35 -16.61
N ALA A 18 -11.78 29.48 -16.46
CA ALA A 18 -13.11 29.57 -15.88
C ALA A 18 -14.22 29.24 -16.92
N SER A 19 -14.28 28.00 -17.42
CA SER A 19 -15.54 27.42 -17.94
C SER A 19 -15.41 25.92 -18.23
N ALA A 20 -15.65 25.09 -17.22
CA ALA A 20 -16.65 24.01 -17.25
C ALA A 20 -16.51 23.15 -15.98
N PRO A 21 -17.53 23.10 -15.10
CA PRO A 21 -17.61 22.06 -14.08
C PRO A 21 -18.04 20.77 -14.78
N GLY A 22 -17.05 19.99 -15.20
CA GLY A 22 -17.27 18.66 -15.78
C GLY A 22 -15.97 17.88 -15.73
N HIS A 23 -16.00 16.73 -15.05
CA HIS A 23 -14.91 15.77 -14.94
C HIS A 23 -14.61 15.08 -16.29
N ALA A 24 -14.39 15.85 -17.36
CA ALA A 24 -14.09 15.33 -18.68
C ALA A 24 -12.57 15.27 -18.85
N GLN A 25 -12.06 14.04 -19.00
CA GLN A 25 -10.65 13.77 -19.27
C GLN A 25 -10.22 14.47 -20.57
N VAL A 26 -9.19 15.32 -20.49
CA VAL A 26 -8.68 16.06 -21.65
C VAL A 26 -7.70 15.18 -22.44
N SER A 27 -7.80 15.23 -23.77
CA SER A 27 -6.92 14.45 -24.64
C SER A 27 -5.47 14.95 -24.60
N VAL A 28 -4.52 14.05 -24.87
CA VAL A 28 -3.09 14.41 -24.91
C VAL A 28 -2.81 15.53 -25.92
N GLY A 29 -3.47 15.52 -27.08
CA GLY A 29 -3.33 16.57 -28.10
C GLY A 29 -3.80 17.95 -27.63
N GLU A 30 -4.89 18.02 -26.88
CA GLU A 30 -5.39 19.28 -26.30
C GLU A 30 -4.44 19.81 -25.21
N LEU A 31 -3.87 18.93 -24.39
CA LEU A 31 -2.86 19.31 -23.39
C LEU A 31 -1.60 19.88 -24.03
N THR A 32 -1.11 19.27 -25.11
CA THR A 32 0.00 19.81 -25.91
C THR A 32 -0.32 21.20 -26.44
N GLY A 33 -1.56 21.43 -26.90
CA GLY A 33 -2.03 22.74 -27.34
C GLY A 33 -2.00 23.78 -26.23
N LYS A 34 -2.50 23.43 -25.03
CA LYS A 34 -2.51 24.31 -23.84
C LYS A 34 -1.11 24.67 -23.36
N LEU A 35 -0.18 23.70 -23.31
CA LEU A 35 1.23 23.96 -22.97
C LEU A 35 1.90 24.91 -23.97
N THR A 36 1.65 24.70 -25.26
CA THR A 36 2.16 25.56 -26.34
C THR A 36 1.62 26.99 -26.20
N ALA A 37 0.31 27.14 -25.95
CA ALA A 37 -0.35 28.42 -25.74
C ALA A 37 0.17 29.16 -24.49
N ALA A 38 0.54 28.43 -23.45
CA ALA A 38 1.10 28.98 -22.22
C ALA A 38 2.52 29.56 -22.39
N ARG A 39 3.19 29.30 -23.53
CA ARG A 39 4.56 29.79 -23.84
C ARG A 39 5.59 29.48 -22.75
N ILE A 40 5.42 28.35 -22.07
CA ILE A 40 6.33 27.88 -21.02
C ILE A 40 7.65 27.38 -21.62
N LEU A 41 7.58 26.77 -22.80
CA LEU A 41 8.73 26.25 -23.55
C LEU A 41 9.07 27.18 -24.71
N GLU A 42 10.34 27.13 -25.15
CA GLU A 42 10.75 27.87 -26.34
C GLU A 42 10.04 27.35 -27.60
N PRO A 43 9.73 28.23 -28.57
CA PRO A 43 9.18 27.81 -29.86
C PRO A 43 10.09 26.78 -30.55
N GLY A 44 9.59 25.56 -30.77
CA GLY A 44 10.35 24.46 -31.39
C GLY A 44 10.90 23.42 -30.42
N ALA A 45 10.64 23.54 -29.11
CA ALA A 45 10.95 22.47 -28.15
C ALA A 45 10.25 21.16 -28.52
N LYS A 46 11.01 20.05 -28.55
CA LYS A 46 10.46 18.71 -28.77
C LYS A 46 10.20 18.05 -27.42
N PHE A 47 8.95 17.66 -27.21
CA PHE A 47 8.51 16.93 -26.03
C PHE A 47 7.36 15.99 -26.37
N ASP A 48 7.23 14.94 -25.59
CA ASP A 48 6.15 13.99 -25.62
C ASP A 48 5.36 14.05 -24.31
N LEU A 49 4.05 13.86 -24.41
CA LEU A 49 3.15 13.69 -23.27
C LEU A 49 2.62 12.27 -23.29
N ILE A 50 2.85 11.52 -22.22
CA ILE A 50 2.44 10.13 -22.09
C ILE A 50 1.53 10.01 -20.87
N ARG A 51 0.31 9.50 -21.07
CA ARG A 51 -0.65 9.30 -19.99
C ARG A 51 -0.56 7.89 -19.43
N HIS A 52 -0.37 7.78 -18.12
CA HIS A 52 -0.38 6.53 -17.36
C HIS A 52 -1.46 6.63 -16.27
N GLY A 53 -2.69 6.22 -16.60
CA GLY A 53 -3.83 6.35 -15.68
C GLY A 53 -4.13 7.82 -15.34
N ASP A 54 -4.03 8.17 -14.07
CA ASP A 54 -4.21 9.52 -13.52
C ASP A 54 -2.90 10.33 -13.45
N GLN A 55 -1.83 9.87 -14.11
CA GLN A 55 -0.57 10.57 -14.22
C GLN A 55 -0.25 10.95 -15.67
N ILE A 56 0.50 12.04 -15.83
CA ILE A 56 1.08 12.43 -17.11
C ILE A 56 2.60 12.58 -16.99
N LEU A 57 3.33 11.85 -17.82
CA LEU A 57 4.76 12.05 -18.04
C LEU A 57 4.95 13.06 -19.18
N PHE A 58 5.63 14.16 -18.87
CA PHE A 58 6.22 15.08 -19.82
C PHE A 58 7.67 14.65 -20.06
N ASP A 59 7.96 14.08 -21.24
CA ASP A 59 9.32 13.73 -21.66
C ASP A 59 9.82 14.78 -22.66
N GLY A 60 10.69 15.68 -22.21
CA GLY A 60 11.22 16.77 -23.03
C GLY A 60 12.74 16.76 -23.13
N THR A 61 13.26 17.07 -24.32
CA THR A 61 14.69 17.43 -24.44
C THR A 61 14.86 18.90 -24.06
N LEU A 62 15.11 19.14 -22.78
CA LEU A 62 15.32 20.48 -22.21
C LEU A 62 16.83 20.71 -21.98
N ASP A 63 17.29 21.95 -22.04
CA ASP A 63 18.73 22.27 -21.87
C ASP A 63 19.28 21.66 -20.57
N SER A 64 20.28 20.79 -20.70
CA SER A 64 20.91 20.07 -19.60
C SER A 64 21.58 21.00 -18.59
N ASN A 65 21.99 22.19 -19.05
CA ASN A 65 22.74 23.18 -18.27
C ASN A 65 21.85 24.05 -17.38
N LEU A 66 20.53 23.85 -17.41
CA LEU A 66 19.62 24.52 -16.48
C LEU A 66 20.00 24.18 -15.03
N SER A 67 20.05 25.19 -14.17
CA SER A 67 20.23 24.98 -12.73
C SER A 67 19.06 24.18 -12.16
N GLU A 68 19.30 23.42 -11.09
CA GLU A 68 18.23 22.62 -10.45
C GLU A 68 17.02 23.47 -10.07
N LYS A 69 17.24 24.69 -9.56
CA LYS A 69 16.18 25.66 -9.27
C LYS A 69 15.34 26.00 -10.50
N THR A 70 15.97 26.13 -11.66
CA THR A 70 15.28 26.42 -12.92
C THR A 70 14.49 25.20 -13.40
N LYS A 71 15.05 24.00 -13.26
CA LYS A 71 14.36 22.74 -13.58
C LYS A 71 13.11 22.56 -12.72
N ARG A 72 13.22 22.72 -11.39
CA ARG A 72 12.07 22.68 -10.46
C ARG A 72 11.00 23.73 -10.81
N SER A 73 11.43 24.96 -11.10
CA SER A 73 10.51 26.05 -11.48
C SER A 73 9.76 25.73 -12.78
N LEU A 74 10.44 25.13 -13.75
CA LEU A 74 9.84 24.75 -15.04
C LEU A 74 8.90 23.56 -14.88
N ALA A 75 9.30 22.53 -14.14
CA ALA A 75 8.47 21.37 -13.82
C ALA A 75 7.16 21.81 -13.14
N PHE A 76 7.26 22.68 -12.13
CA PHE A 76 6.08 23.23 -11.45
C PHE A 76 5.15 23.99 -12.41
N ALA A 77 5.72 24.78 -13.33
CA ALA A 77 4.93 25.53 -14.31
C ALA A 77 4.21 24.61 -15.30
N ILE A 78 4.90 23.60 -15.84
CA ILE A 78 4.32 22.60 -16.74
C ILE A 78 3.19 21.85 -16.03
N ALA A 79 3.47 21.35 -14.83
CA ALA A 79 2.50 20.63 -14.02
C ALA A 79 1.28 21.48 -13.68
N SER A 80 1.47 22.75 -13.31
CA SER A 80 0.38 23.68 -13.05
C SER A 80 -0.56 23.77 -14.26
N VAL A 81 -0.03 23.96 -15.48
CA VAL A 81 -0.88 24.05 -16.68
C VAL A 81 -1.65 22.76 -16.91
N ILE A 82 -0.99 21.61 -16.82
CA ILE A 82 -1.60 20.31 -17.07
C ILE A 82 -2.69 20.00 -16.03
N LEU A 83 -2.39 20.17 -14.74
CA LEU A 83 -3.30 19.84 -13.63
C LEU A 83 -4.55 20.74 -13.63
N HIS A 84 -4.39 22.03 -13.93
CA HIS A 84 -5.54 22.92 -14.12
C HIS A 84 -6.35 22.58 -15.37
N ALA A 85 -5.67 22.14 -16.43
CA ALA A 85 -6.31 21.81 -17.69
C ALA A 85 -7.11 20.50 -17.62
N ASP A 86 -6.70 19.56 -16.77
CA ASP A 86 -7.27 18.21 -16.61
C ASP A 86 -7.64 17.95 -15.14
N ALA A 87 -8.35 18.92 -14.56
CA ALA A 87 -8.65 18.98 -13.13
C ALA A 87 -9.42 17.73 -12.64
N GLY A 88 -8.84 17.03 -11.67
CA GLY A 88 -9.42 15.83 -11.06
C GLY A 88 -9.17 14.53 -11.82
N ALA A 89 -8.71 14.59 -13.06
CA ALA A 89 -8.31 13.40 -13.84
C ALA A 89 -6.79 13.16 -13.79
N THR A 90 -5.98 14.22 -13.69
CA THR A 90 -4.54 14.10 -13.44
C THR A 90 -4.23 14.42 -11.97
N ARG A 91 -3.58 13.50 -11.25
CA ARG A 91 -3.13 13.66 -9.86
C ARG A 91 -1.68 14.13 -9.75
N SER A 92 -0.82 13.71 -10.69
CA SER A 92 0.60 14.07 -10.70
C SER A 92 1.12 14.23 -12.13
N VAL A 93 2.17 15.05 -12.26
CA VAL A 93 2.89 15.26 -13.51
C VAL A 93 4.37 15.00 -13.26
N VAL A 94 4.96 14.11 -14.05
CA VAL A 94 6.41 13.85 -14.03
C VAL A 94 7.03 14.64 -15.17
N THR A 95 8.01 15.49 -14.88
CA THR A 95 8.77 16.23 -15.88
C THR A 95 10.17 15.65 -15.99
N ARG A 96 10.47 15.05 -17.14
CA ARG A 96 11.78 14.49 -17.45
C ARG A 96 12.64 15.50 -18.19
N PHE A 97 13.83 15.73 -17.66
CA PHE A 97 14.86 16.61 -18.22
C PHE A 97 16.01 15.75 -18.77
N ARG A 98 16.04 15.51 -20.08
CA ARG A 98 17.15 14.77 -20.72
C ARG A 98 18.39 15.63 -20.89
N ASN A 99 19.56 15.03 -20.72
CA ASN A 99 20.81 15.71 -20.97
C ASN A 99 21.06 15.79 -22.49
N ALA A 100 21.18 17.00 -23.04
CA ALA A 100 21.38 17.22 -24.48
C ALA A 100 22.67 16.57 -25.02
N SER A 101 23.72 16.50 -24.20
CA SER A 101 25.01 15.89 -24.58
C SER A 101 25.03 14.38 -24.37
N HIS A 102 24.20 13.87 -23.45
CA HIS A 102 24.06 12.45 -23.15
C HIS A 102 22.57 12.12 -22.99
N PRO A 103 21.81 11.89 -24.08
CA PRO A 103 20.35 11.72 -24.02
C PRO A 103 19.86 10.59 -23.10
N GLY A 104 20.77 9.65 -22.78
CA GLY A 104 20.54 8.58 -21.82
C GLY A 104 20.50 9.06 -20.37
N SER A 105 21.21 10.13 -20.01
CA SER A 105 21.14 10.70 -18.66
C SER A 105 19.99 11.70 -18.56
N PHE A 106 19.13 11.56 -17.55
CA PHE A 106 17.99 12.45 -17.35
C PHE A 106 17.64 12.64 -15.88
N GLN A 107 16.88 13.69 -15.61
CA GLN A 107 16.40 14.04 -14.28
C GLN A 107 14.87 14.10 -14.28
N ASP A 108 14.22 13.34 -13.41
CA ASP A 108 12.76 13.38 -13.26
C ASP A 108 12.39 14.25 -12.04
N ILE A 109 11.42 15.14 -12.23
CA ILE A 109 10.81 15.95 -11.16
C ILE A 109 9.32 15.67 -11.16
N VAL A 110 8.78 15.21 -10.04
CA VAL A 110 7.35 14.94 -9.87
C VAL A 110 6.71 16.16 -9.21
N VAL A 111 5.58 16.59 -9.74
CA VAL A 111 4.77 17.66 -9.15
C VAL A 111 3.34 17.17 -9.00
N THR A 112 2.74 17.34 -7.83
CA THR A 112 1.38 16.86 -7.55
C THR A 112 0.33 17.95 -7.58
N GLY A 113 -0.92 17.51 -7.78
CA GLY A 113 -2.10 18.36 -7.60
C GLY A 113 -2.12 19.05 -6.23
N LYS A 114 -1.65 18.39 -5.17
CA LYS A 114 -1.61 18.96 -3.81
C LYS A 114 -0.69 20.18 -3.75
N GLU A 115 0.50 20.11 -4.34
CA GLU A 115 1.45 21.22 -4.34
C GLU A 115 0.93 22.41 -5.13
N VAL A 116 0.35 22.15 -6.31
CA VAL A 116 -0.24 23.19 -7.16
C VAL A 116 -1.42 23.84 -6.45
N VAL A 117 -2.39 23.05 -5.98
CA VAL A 117 -3.57 23.54 -5.25
C VAL A 117 -3.17 24.27 -3.98
N GLY A 118 -2.15 23.79 -3.26
CA GLY A 118 -1.64 24.46 -2.05
C GLY A 118 -1.08 25.85 -2.32
N VAL A 119 -0.38 26.02 -3.44
CA VAL A 119 0.11 27.33 -3.90
C VAL A 119 -1.04 28.21 -4.36
N ASP A 120 -2.00 27.68 -5.12
CA ASP A 120 -3.14 28.45 -5.63
C ASP A 120 -4.07 28.91 -4.50
N ALA A 121 -4.23 28.08 -3.46
CA ALA A 121 -4.97 28.41 -2.25
C ALA A 121 -4.20 29.33 -1.29
N GLY A 122 -2.93 29.66 -1.59
CA GLY A 122 -2.08 30.50 -0.75
C GLY A 122 -1.65 29.85 0.58
N ILE A 123 -1.78 28.53 0.70
CA ILE A 123 -1.36 27.76 1.88
C ILE A 123 0.17 27.73 1.97
N GLU A 124 0.84 27.66 0.82
CA GLU A 124 2.29 27.69 0.71
C GLU A 124 2.74 28.68 -0.36
N GLY A 125 3.87 29.35 -0.12
CA GLY A 125 4.46 30.24 -1.12
C GLY A 125 5.06 29.44 -2.28
N ARG A 126 4.82 29.87 -3.53
CA ARG A 126 5.33 29.20 -4.74
C ARG A 126 6.83 28.88 -4.69
N ALA A 127 7.65 29.79 -4.19
CA ALA A 127 9.10 29.57 -4.07
C ALA A 127 9.43 28.42 -3.11
N GLN A 128 8.69 28.31 -2.01
CA GLN A 128 8.86 27.26 -1.02
C GLN A 128 8.44 25.90 -1.59
N ALA A 129 7.29 25.83 -2.28
CA ALA A 129 6.83 24.62 -2.96
C ALA A 129 7.85 24.16 -4.02
N VAL A 130 8.34 25.09 -4.85
CA VAL A 130 9.34 24.80 -5.89
C VAL A 130 10.67 24.32 -5.28
N ASP A 131 11.13 24.90 -4.18
CA ASP A 131 12.42 24.53 -3.59
C ASP A 131 12.38 23.12 -2.95
N LYS A 132 11.20 22.65 -2.53
CA LYS A 132 10.95 21.29 -2.00
C LYS A 132 10.84 20.23 -3.09
N LEU A 133 10.58 20.60 -4.34
CA LEU A 133 10.45 19.64 -5.43
C LEU A 133 11.73 18.82 -5.57
N HIS A 134 11.59 17.52 -5.42
CA HIS A 134 12.72 16.62 -5.46
C HIS A 134 13.10 16.22 -6.88
N LEU A 135 14.35 15.82 -7.03
CA LEU A 135 14.94 15.53 -8.33
C LEU A 135 15.58 14.14 -8.31
N VAL A 136 15.17 13.30 -9.26
CA VAL A 136 15.66 11.92 -9.40
C VAL A 136 16.63 11.83 -10.57
N ASN A 137 17.91 11.54 -10.29
CA ASN A 137 18.97 11.42 -11.29
C ASN A 137 19.06 10.00 -11.88
N LEU A 138 18.88 9.86 -13.18
CA LEU A 138 18.77 8.59 -13.89
C LEU A 138 19.67 8.54 -15.12
N ASP A 139 20.02 7.32 -15.53
CA ASP A 139 20.77 7.07 -16.75
C ASP A 139 20.24 5.81 -17.46
N ASP A 140 19.97 5.90 -18.75
CA ASP A 140 19.53 4.80 -19.63
C ASP A 140 20.61 3.71 -19.73
N ALA A 141 21.90 4.07 -19.54
CA ALA A 141 23.00 3.12 -19.48
C ALA A 141 22.99 2.26 -18.20
N GLU A 142 22.30 2.71 -17.14
CA GLU A 142 22.11 1.89 -15.94
C GLU A 142 21.19 0.71 -16.23
N SER A 143 21.33 -0.38 -15.46
CA SER A 143 20.36 -1.46 -15.55
C SER A 143 19.00 -0.98 -15.03
N PRO A 144 17.87 -1.52 -15.55
CA PRO A 144 16.55 -1.21 -15.01
C PRO A 144 16.43 -1.46 -13.50
N ALA A 145 17.17 -2.43 -12.97
CA ALA A 145 17.27 -2.71 -11.54
C ALA A 145 17.89 -1.55 -10.75
N ILE A 146 19.00 -0.96 -11.24
CA ILE A 146 19.65 0.19 -10.59
C ILE A 146 18.72 1.41 -10.60
N ARG A 147 18.05 1.66 -11.72
CA ARG A 147 17.05 2.74 -11.80
C ARG A 147 15.90 2.53 -10.83
N ALA A 148 15.32 1.33 -10.78
CA ALA A 148 14.23 1.00 -9.85
C ALA A 148 14.61 1.26 -8.39
N VAL A 149 15.84 0.92 -7.98
CA VAL A 149 16.32 1.18 -6.62
C VAL A 149 16.41 2.68 -6.30
N LYS A 150 16.79 3.52 -7.28
CA LYS A 150 16.80 4.98 -7.09
C LYS A 150 15.40 5.56 -6.90
N TYR A 151 14.42 5.08 -7.66
CA TYR A 151 13.02 5.45 -7.48
C TYR A 151 12.50 5.05 -6.10
N VAL A 152 12.88 3.87 -5.63
CA VAL A 152 12.42 3.35 -4.33
C VAL A 152 12.98 4.14 -3.17
N ARG A 153 14.27 4.51 -3.21
CA ARG A 153 14.84 5.39 -2.18
C ARG A 153 14.06 6.70 -2.12
N PHE A 154 13.78 7.28 -3.29
CA PHE A 154 13.03 8.51 -3.36
C PHE A 154 11.57 8.35 -2.90
N ALA A 155 10.92 7.24 -3.26
CA ALA A 155 9.57 6.91 -2.77
C ALA A 155 9.51 6.78 -1.24
N GLN A 156 10.57 6.26 -0.61
CA GLN A 156 10.69 6.18 0.83
C GLN A 156 10.82 7.56 1.47
N GLU A 157 11.63 8.45 0.89
CA GLU A 157 11.71 9.85 1.32
C GLU A 157 10.32 10.53 1.28
N MET A 158 9.53 10.28 0.22
CA MET A 158 8.15 10.77 0.11
C MET A 158 7.20 10.19 1.17
N LEU A 159 7.37 8.93 1.56
CA LEU A 159 6.61 8.36 2.67
C LEU A 159 7.00 8.97 4.02
N GLU A 160 8.28 9.29 4.22
CA GLU A 160 8.78 9.96 5.43
C GLU A 160 8.26 11.40 5.55
N GLU A 161 8.12 12.10 4.42
CA GLU A 161 7.52 13.43 4.32
C GLU A 161 5.98 13.43 4.34
N ASP A 162 5.36 12.27 4.56
CA ASP A 162 3.91 12.09 4.63
C ASP A 162 3.16 12.40 3.31
N ASN A 163 3.82 12.14 2.18
CA ASN A 163 3.29 12.30 0.82
C ASN A 163 3.09 10.93 0.13
N PRO A 164 2.09 10.13 0.54
CA PRO A 164 1.91 8.76 0.04
C PRO A 164 1.50 8.68 -1.44
N TYR A 165 0.78 9.68 -1.96
CA TYR A 165 0.40 9.71 -3.38
C TYR A 165 1.63 9.91 -4.30
N GLU A 166 2.63 10.66 -3.85
CA GLU A 166 3.90 10.83 -4.58
C GLU A 166 4.70 9.53 -4.56
N ALA A 167 4.78 8.91 -3.38
CA ALA A 167 5.41 7.61 -3.21
C ALA A 167 4.76 6.51 -4.07
N GLU A 168 3.43 6.49 -4.19
CA GLU A 168 2.70 5.49 -4.98
C GLU A 168 3.21 5.40 -6.41
N HIS A 169 3.35 6.54 -7.08
CA HIS A 169 3.82 6.57 -8.46
C HIS A 169 5.27 6.12 -8.59
N LEU A 170 6.14 6.55 -7.67
CA LEU A 170 7.55 6.16 -7.69
C LEU A 170 7.72 4.66 -7.48
N PHE A 171 6.89 4.04 -6.63
CA PHE A 171 6.84 2.60 -6.49
C PHE A 171 6.26 1.91 -7.74
N GLN A 172 5.23 2.48 -8.38
CA GLN A 172 4.69 1.95 -9.65
C GLN A 172 5.76 1.96 -10.75
N ASP A 173 6.49 3.06 -10.91
CA ASP A 173 7.58 3.18 -11.88
C ASP A 173 8.72 2.20 -11.57
N ALA A 174 9.14 2.10 -10.31
CA ALA A 174 10.17 1.14 -9.91
C ALA A 174 9.77 -0.32 -10.24
N VAL A 175 8.51 -0.66 -10.01
CA VAL A 175 7.97 -1.99 -10.33
C VAL A 175 7.86 -2.19 -11.85
N ALA A 176 7.42 -1.20 -12.60
CA ALA A 176 7.32 -1.27 -14.06
C ALA A 176 8.68 -1.41 -14.74
N MET A 177 9.71 -0.74 -14.22
CA MET A 177 11.08 -0.81 -14.74
C MET A 177 11.68 -2.22 -14.62
N SER A 178 11.48 -2.88 -13.48
CA SER A 178 11.99 -4.24 -13.29
C SER A 178 11.10 -5.02 -12.31
N PRO A 179 10.06 -5.70 -12.82
CA PRO A 179 9.15 -6.48 -11.98
C PRO A 179 9.84 -7.57 -11.17
N ASP A 180 10.85 -8.25 -11.74
CA ASP A 180 11.54 -9.35 -11.08
C ASP A 180 12.48 -8.87 -9.98
N THR A 181 13.13 -7.72 -10.20
CA THR A 181 13.88 -7.02 -9.14
C THR A 181 12.93 -6.57 -8.04
N ALA A 182 11.79 -5.97 -8.40
CA ALA A 182 10.79 -5.53 -7.44
C ALA A 182 10.20 -6.67 -6.60
N ALA A 183 9.98 -7.84 -7.20
CA ALA A 183 9.51 -9.02 -6.49
C ALA A 183 10.55 -9.59 -5.51
N SER A 184 11.84 -9.27 -5.70
CA SER A 184 12.93 -9.84 -4.90
C SER A 184 13.60 -8.83 -3.95
N ASP A 185 13.39 -7.53 -4.16
CA ASP A 185 13.99 -6.47 -3.36
C ASP A 185 13.12 -6.15 -2.12
N PRO A 186 13.60 -6.45 -0.90
CA PRO A 186 12.81 -6.24 0.31
C PRO A 186 12.47 -4.78 0.57
N ARG A 187 13.24 -3.83 0.04
CA ARG A 187 12.99 -2.39 0.22
C ARG A 187 11.74 -1.95 -0.54
N ILE A 188 11.56 -2.49 -1.74
CA ILE A 188 10.41 -2.22 -2.60
C ILE A 188 9.16 -2.80 -1.96
N LEU A 189 9.22 -4.06 -1.57
CA LEU A 189 8.12 -4.77 -0.94
C LEU A 189 7.71 -4.15 0.41
N LYS A 190 8.69 -3.78 1.25
CA LYS A 190 8.42 -3.08 2.51
C LYS A 190 7.82 -1.71 2.27
N GLY A 191 8.36 -0.94 1.33
CA GLY A 191 7.85 0.38 0.97
C GLY A 191 6.41 0.34 0.45
N LEU A 192 6.08 -0.65 -0.39
CA LEU A 192 4.71 -0.90 -0.84
C LEU A 192 3.76 -1.28 0.32
N CYS A 193 4.22 -2.05 1.31
CA CYS A 193 3.41 -2.33 2.51
C CYS A 193 3.17 -1.05 3.33
N GLU A 194 4.20 -0.22 3.51
CA GLU A 194 4.11 1.04 4.23
C GLU A 194 3.18 2.03 3.52
N LEU A 195 3.28 2.12 2.20
CA LEU A 195 2.39 2.88 1.34
C LEU A 195 0.94 2.41 1.49
N ALA A 196 0.67 1.11 1.35
CA ALA A 196 -0.70 0.59 1.46
C ALA A 196 -1.30 0.89 2.84
N ARG A 197 -0.51 0.72 3.91
CA ARG A 197 -0.91 1.08 5.28
C ARG A 197 -1.17 2.59 5.43
N SER A 198 -0.36 3.42 4.79
CA SER A 198 -0.52 4.88 4.83
C SER A 198 -1.84 5.33 4.19
N PHE A 199 -2.28 4.64 3.13
CA PHE A 199 -3.59 4.86 2.51
C PHE A 199 -4.73 4.35 3.38
N ASP A 200 -4.58 3.15 3.96
CA ASP A 200 -5.60 2.57 4.85
C ASP A 200 -5.85 3.44 6.09
N LEU A 201 -4.80 4.00 6.70
CA LEU A 201 -4.91 4.97 7.81
C LEU A 201 -5.61 6.27 7.44
N ARG A 202 -5.64 6.63 6.16
CA ARG A 202 -6.32 7.81 5.63
C ARG A 202 -7.71 7.51 5.11
N GLU A 203 -8.15 6.26 5.23
CA GLU A 203 -9.38 5.76 4.65
C GLU A 203 -9.43 5.86 3.10
N ASP A 204 -8.29 6.05 2.42
CA ASP A 204 -8.19 5.90 0.96
C ASP A 204 -8.05 4.41 0.61
N PHE A 205 -9.19 3.77 0.73
CA PHE A 205 -9.40 2.35 0.55
C PHE A 205 -9.14 1.86 -0.87
N ASP A 206 -9.39 2.71 -1.85
CA ASP A 206 -9.17 2.38 -3.25
C ASP A 206 -7.67 2.37 -3.56
N ALA A 207 -6.92 3.37 -3.08
CA ALA A 207 -5.46 3.40 -3.21
C ALA A 207 -4.81 2.23 -2.48
N ALA A 208 -5.18 1.99 -1.21
CA ALA A 208 -4.69 0.84 -0.46
C ALA A 208 -4.94 -0.49 -1.19
N GLY A 209 -6.16 -0.67 -1.72
CA GLY A 209 -6.53 -1.86 -2.47
C GLY A 209 -5.75 -2.03 -3.77
N ARG A 210 -5.44 -0.94 -4.50
CA ARG A 210 -4.54 -1.00 -5.68
C ARG A 210 -3.14 -1.42 -5.27
N THR A 211 -2.57 -0.82 -4.22
CA THR A 211 -1.24 -1.15 -3.75
C THR A 211 -1.14 -2.62 -3.30
N TYR A 212 -2.12 -3.13 -2.56
CA TYR A 212 -2.12 -4.54 -2.14
C TYR A 212 -2.29 -5.54 -3.29
N ARG A 213 -3.04 -5.18 -4.34
CA ARG A 213 -3.13 -5.98 -5.58
C ARG A 213 -1.79 -6.04 -6.32
N GLN A 214 -1.10 -4.90 -6.43
CA GLN A 214 0.25 -4.85 -7.00
C GLN A 214 1.24 -5.69 -6.17
N LEU A 215 1.16 -5.59 -4.84
CA LEU A 215 1.95 -6.39 -3.91
C LEU A 215 1.68 -7.89 -4.08
N SER A 216 0.42 -8.27 -4.27
CA SER A 216 0.00 -9.66 -4.51
C SER A 216 0.61 -10.19 -5.82
N ALA A 217 0.59 -9.40 -6.90
CA ALA A 217 1.21 -9.76 -8.17
C ALA A 217 2.74 -9.94 -8.07
N LEU A 218 3.41 -9.15 -7.22
CA LEU A 218 4.84 -9.34 -6.94
C LEU A 218 5.11 -10.60 -6.12
N VAL A 219 4.26 -10.90 -5.14
CA VAL A 219 4.33 -12.13 -4.34
C VAL A 219 4.09 -13.36 -5.22
N GLU A 220 3.19 -13.31 -6.20
CA GLU A 220 3.00 -14.42 -7.15
C GLU A 220 4.26 -14.70 -7.98
N ARG A 221 5.00 -13.65 -8.35
CA ARG A 221 6.28 -13.77 -9.10
C ARG A 221 7.41 -14.32 -8.24
N ASN A 222 7.58 -13.80 -7.03
CA ASN A 222 8.53 -14.31 -6.05
C ASN A 222 7.84 -14.55 -4.70
N PRO A 223 7.35 -15.78 -4.49
CA PRO A 223 6.57 -16.12 -3.31
C PRO A 223 7.33 -16.06 -1.98
N GLU A 224 8.67 -15.93 -2.00
CA GLU A 224 9.51 -15.79 -0.82
C GLU A 224 10.05 -14.36 -0.63
N GLY A 225 9.78 -13.46 -1.58
CA GLY A 225 10.28 -12.09 -1.55
C GLY A 225 9.69 -11.25 -0.42
N LEU A 226 8.40 -11.43 -0.11
CA LEU A 226 7.72 -10.66 0.93
C LEU A 226 7.85 -11.32 2.31
N SER A 227 8.25 -10.53 3.30
CA SER A 227 8.33 -10.99 4.69
C SER A 227 6.97 -11.47 5.23
N LEU A 228 6.99 -12.40 6.19
CA LEU A 228 5.78 -12.88 6.88
C LEU A 228 4.96 -11.74 7.50
N ASN A 229 5.62 -10.70 8.02
CA ASN A 229 4.92 -9.55 8.58
C ASN A 229 4.18 -8.74 7.49
N GLY A 230 4.78 -8.58 6.31
CA GLY A 230 4.14 -7.95 5.16
C GLY A 230 2.93 -8.74 4.68
N LEU A 231 3.07 -10.07 4.56
CA LEU A 231 1.96 -10.97 4.22
C LEU A 231 0.82 -10.88 5.24
N ARG A 232 1.12 -10.89 6.55
CA ARG A 232 0.13 -10.73 7.62
C ARG A 232 -0.60 -9.39 7.57
N GLN A 233 0.10 -8.30 7.20
CA GLN A 233 -0.55 -6.99 7.00
C GLN A 233 -1.53 -7.04 5.83
N MET A 234 -1.12 -7.61 4.70
CA MET A 234 -1.98 -7.78 3.52
C MET A 234 -3.21 -8.66 3.81
N ALA A 235 -3.02 -9.77 4.52
CA ALA A 235 -4.10 -10.64 4.98
C ALA A 235 -5.12 -9.91 5.86
N ARG A 236 -4.65 -9.08 6.81
CA ARG A 236 -5.53 -8.26 7.66
C ARG A 236 -6.31 -7.24 6.85
N PHE A 237 -5.68 -6.57 5.89
CA PHE A 237 -6.36 -5.64 5.01
C PHE A 237 -7.53 -6.31 4.28
N TYR A 238 -7.30 -7.46 3.64
CA TYR A 238 -8.36 -8.18 2.94
C TYR A 238 -9.46 -8.68 3.89
N ARG A 239 -9.09 -9.15 5.09
CA ARG A 239 -10.04 -9.54 6.15
C ARG A 239 -10.96 -8.38 6.53
N ASP A 240 -10.39 -7.21 6.80
CA ASP A 240 -11.14 -6.05 7.30
C ASP A 240 -12.13 -5.53 6.24
N ARG A 241 -11.88 -5.84 4.97
CA ARG A 241 -12.79 -5.56 3.85
C ARG A 241 -13.68 -6.73 3.46
N SER A 242 -13.68 -7.80 4.24
CA SER A 242 -14.44 -9.02 3.97
C SER A 242 -14.14 -9.67 2.62
N ASP A 243 -12.99 -9.36 2.02
CA ASP A 243 -12.47 -10.09 0.85
C ASP A 243 -11.80 -11.37 1.34
N PHE A 244 -12.62 -12.31 1.77
CA PHE A 244 -12.15 -13.56 2.35
C PHE A 244 -11.44 -14.46 1.34
N ALA A 245 -11.67 -14.27 0.03
CA ALA A 245 -10.96 -14.99 -1.02
C ALA A 245 -9.49 -14.59 -1.07
N MET A 246 -9.20 -13.29 -1.20
CA MET A 246 -7.83 -12.78 -1.19
C MET A 246 -7.16 -12.97 0.18
N ALA A 247 -7.93 -12.85 1.27
CA ALA A 247 -7.43 -13.13 2.62
C ALA A 247 -7.01 -14.60 2.77
N ARG A 248 -7.80 -15.56 2.25
CA ARG A 248 -7.46 -17.00 2.27
C ARG A 248 -6.19 -17.28 1.48
N ASP A 249 -6.08 -16.74 0.26
CA ASP A 249 -4.90 -16.97 -0.58
C ASP A 249 -3.63 -16.43 0.08
N THR A 250 -3.74 -15.24 0.70
CA THR A 250 -2.64 -14.66 1.49
C THR A 250 -2.34 -15.49 2.75
N ALA A 251 -3.36 -15.97 3.47
CA ALA A 251 -3.22 -16.80 4.66
C ALA A 251 -2.53 -18.13 4.36
N ARG A 252 -2.91 -18.79 3.27
CA ARG A 252 -2.25 -20.02 2.79
C ARG A 252 -0.76 -19.76 2.56
N ARG A 253 -0.42 -18.62 1.97
CA ARG A 253 0.98 -18.25 1.75
C ARG A 253 1.75 -18.03 3.05
N ILE A 254 1.14 -17.37 4.03
CA ILE A 254 1.75 -17.18 5.37
C ILE A 254 2.08 -18.55 5.98
N VAL A 255 1.14 -19.50 5.92
CA VAL A 255 1.31 -20.85 6.43
C VAL A 255 2.39 -21.61 5.65
N GLU A 256 2.42 -21.52 4.32
CA GLU A 256 3.46 -22.16 3.49
C GLU A 256 4.86 -21.64 3.82
N VAL A 257 5.05 -20.32 3.90
CA VAL A 257 6.36 -19.71 4.19
C VAL A 257 6.75 -19.96 5.65
N GLY A 258 5.83 -19.77 6.59
CA GLY A 258 6.05 -20.03 8.01
C GLY A 258 6.38 -21.51 8.28
N GLY A 259 5.76 -22.42 7.53
CA GLY A 259 5.95 -23.87 7.61
C GLY A 259 7.33 -24.34 7.13
N LYS A 260 8.12 -23.50 6.46
CA LYS A 260 9.52 -23.80 6.10
C LYS A 260 10.51 -23.47 7.21
N THR A 261 10.13 -22.63 8.16
CA THR A 261 11.03 -22.26 9.27
C THR A 261 11.18 -23.43 10.28
N PRO A 262 12.30 -23.54 11.01
CA PRO A 262 12.47 -24.56 12.03
C PRO A 262 11.37 -24.50 13.09
N LEU A 263 10.88 -25.65 13.55
CA LEU A 263 9.72 -25.74 14.45
C LEU A 263 9.87 -24.84 15.70
N ALA A 264 11.05 -24.84 16.32
CA ALA A 264 11.34 -24.04 17.52
C ALA A 264 11.29 -22.50 17.28
N SER A 265 11.32 -22.05 16.02
CA SER A 265 11.30 -20.63 15.63
C SER A 265 9.95 -20.18 15.05
N ARG A 266 8.96 -21.07 14.93
CA ARG A 266 7.62 -20.82 14.36
C ARG A 266 6.68 -20.03 15.29
N LYS A 267 7.13 -18.89 15.80
CA LYS A 267 6.30 -18.05 16.67
C LYS A 267 5.05 -17.53 15.94
N GLY A 268 3.87 -17.72 16.54
CA GLY A 268 2.60 -17.25 15.99
C GLY A 268 2.07 -18.07 14.81
N TYR A 269 2.70 -19.21 14.49
CA TYR A 269 2.25 -20.07 13.39
C TYR A 269 0.89 -20.71 13.67
N GLY A 270 0.56 -20.96 14.95
CA GLY A 270 -0.78 -21.38 15.36
C GLY A 270 -1.86 -20.36 15.00
N ALA A 271 -1.57 -19.07 15.21
CA ALA A 271 -2.47 -17.98 14.83
C ALA A 271 -2.60 -17.84 13.32
N ASP A 272 -1.53 -18.08 12.55
CA ASP A 272 -1.58 -18.08 11.09
C ASP A 272 -2.47 -19.22 10.55
N LEU A 273 -2.35 -20.43 11.10
CA LEU A 273 -3.23 -21.57 10.77
C LEU A 273 -4.69 -21.29 11.13
N ARG A 274 -4.95 -20.74 12.31
CA ARG A 274 -6.29 -20.34 12.73
C ARG A 274 -6.87 -19.26 11.83
N PHE A 275 -6.06 -18.30 11.39
CA PHE A 275 -6.50 -17.26 10.47
C PHE A 275 -6.87 -17.83 9.08
N LEU A 276 -6.11 -18.81 8.58
CA LEU A 276 -6.48 -19.55 7.36
C LEU A 276 -7.82 -20.27 7.55
N ALA A 277 -8.01 -20.94 8.69
CA ALA A 277 -9.27 -21.61 9.02
C ALA A 277 -10.45 -20.64 9.10
N PHE A 278 -10.26 -19.47 9.71
CA PHE A 278 -11.25 -18.41 9.75
C PHE A 278 -11.67 -18.00 8.33
N CYS A 279 -10.72 -17.83 7.41
CA CYS A 279 -11.04 -17.51 6.02
C CYS A 279 -11.82 -18.64 5.33
N ASN A 280 -11.44 -19.90 5.56
CA ASN A 280 -12.16 -21.06 5.05
C ASN A 280 -13.60 -21.13 5.57
N LEU A 281 -13.81 -20.88 6.87
CA LEU A 281 -15.14 -20.81 7.47
C LEU A 281 -15.99 -19.70 6.85
N LYS A 282 -15.43 -18.52 6.60
CA LYS A 282 -16.14 -17.41 5.95
C LYS A 282 -16.49 -17.69 4.48
N LEU A 283 -15.71 -18.53 3.81
CA LEU A 283 -15.98 -19.03 2.47
C LEU A 283 -16.82 -20.32 2.45
N ASN A 284 -17.38 -20.71 3.60
CA ASN A 284 -18.22 -21.90 3.78
C ASN A 284 -17.51 -23.25 3.50
N ASP A 285 -16.18 -23.29 3.51
CA ASP A 285 -15.38 -24.51 3.49
C ASP A 285 -15.12 -24.99 4.93
N ILE A 286 -16.18 -25.44 5.58
CA ILE A 286 -16.16 -25.80 7.01
C ILE A 286 -15.28 -27.03 7.26
N ALA A 287 -15.20 -27.95 6.29
CA ALA A 287 -14.38 -29.15 6.40
C ALA A 287 -12.89 -28.79 6.46
N GLN A 288 -12.42 -27.93 5.56
CA GLN A 288 -11.03 -27.48 5.58
C GLN A 288 -10.75 -26.60 6.81
N ALA A 289 -11.69 -25.73 7.21
CA ALA A 289 -11.55 -24.93 8.42
C ALA A 289 -11.31 -25.78 9.68
N LYS A 290 -12.09 -26.85 9.88
CA LYS A 290 -11.88 -27.78 11.02
C LYS A 290 -10.49 -28.42 10.99
N LYS A 291 -10.05 -28.90 9.82
CA LYS A 291 -8.73 -29.50 9.66
C LYS A 291 -7.61 -28.53 10.01
N ASP A 292 -7.71 -27.29 9.54
CA ASP A 292 -6.73 -26.23 9.83
C ASP A 292 -6.72 -25.86 11.32
N LEU A 293 -7.89 -25.82 11.97
CA LEU A 293 -8.02 -25.57 13.41
C LEU A 293 -7.48 -26.71 14.26
N GLU A 294 -7.69 -27.96 13.87
CA GLU A 294 -7.11 -29.13 14.55
C GLU A 294 -5.58 -29.11 14.47
N GLN A 295 -5.02 -28.73 13.31
CA GLN A 295 -3.60 -28.52 13.15
C GLN A 295 -3.08 -27.34 13.99
N ALA A 296 -3.81 -26.22 14.02
CA ALA A 296 -3.48 -25.07 14.86
C ALA A 296 -3.46 -25.47 16.34
N LEU A 297 -4.49 -26.18 16.80
CA LEU A 297 -4.61 -26.63 18.19
C LEU A 297 -3.47 -27.56 18.58
N LEU A 298 -3.14 -28.53 17.72
CA LEU A 298 -2.01 -29.44 17.96
C LEU A 298 -0.67 -28.68 18.02
N PHE A 299 -0.47 -27.72 17.11
CA PHE A 299 0.74 -26.90 17.08
C PHE A 299 0.88 -26.06 18.35
N VAL A 300 -0.14 -25.28 18.70
CA VAL A 300 -0.11 -24.37 19.86
C VAL A 300 0.14 -25.17 21.13
N ARG A 301 -0.55 -26.30 21.33
CA ARG A 301 -0.36 -27.15 22.52
C ARG A 301 1.07 -27.67 22.66
N ASN A 302 1.65 -28.14 21.56
CA ASN A 302 2.98 -28.78 21.59
C ASN A 302 4.14 -27.79 21.62
N VAL A 303 3.98 -26.62 20.99
CA VAL A 303 5.07 -25.66 20.79
C VAL A 303 4.95 -24.45 21.71
N GLU A 304 3.74 -23.91 21.87
CA GLU A 304 3.48 -22.69 22.64
C GLU A 304 2.94 -22.99 24.06
N GLY A 305 2.48 -24.23 24.28
CA GLY A 305 2.01 -24.74 25.56
C GLY A 305 0.49 -24.69 25.72
N GLU A 306 -0.02 -25.54 26.60
CA GLU A 306 -1.47 -25.73 26.83
C GLU A 306 -2.16 -24.49 27.44
N SER A 307 -1.40 -23.64 28.13
CA SER A 307 -1.88 -22.39 28.75
C SER A 307 -1.91 -21.20 27.78
N HIS A 308 -1.41 -21.37 26.54
CA HIS A 308 -1.33 -20.29 25.57
C HIS A 308 -2.74 -19.80 25.16
N PRO A 309 -3.00 -18.48 25.08
CA PRO A 309 -4.33 -17.93 24.77
C PRO A 309 -4.92 -18.43 23.44
N GLU A 310 -4.06 -18.79 22.49
CA GLU A 310 -4.47 -19.31 21.18
C GLU A 310 -5.18 -20.66 21.28
N VAL A 311 -4.95 -21.45 22.33
CA VAL A 311 -5.70 -22.70 22.59
C VAL A 311 -7.18 -22.40 22.77
N ALA A 312 -7.50 -21.40 23.59
CA ALA A 312 -8.89 -21.02 23.87
C ALA A 312 -9.59 -20.45 22.63
N GLN A 313 -8.89 -19.61 21.86
CA GLN A 313 -9.42 -19.05 20.61
C GLN A 313 -9.65 -20.13 19.54
N THR A 314 -8.72 -21.08 19.41
CA THR A 314 -8.86 -22.19 18.44
C THR A 314 -10.03 -23.11 18.81
N LEU A 315 -10.27 -23.35 20.10
CA LEU A 315 -11.44 -24.10 20.57
C LEU A 315 -12.75 -23.35 20.31
N GLU A 316 -12.77 -22.02 20.48
CA GLU A 316 -13.92 -21.20 20.11
C GLU A 316 -14.23 -21.32 18.61
N ASP A 317 -13.21 -21.19 17.76
CA ASP A 317 -13.38 -21.27 16.30
C ASP A 317 -13.81 -22.68 15.83
N LEU A 318 -13.38 -23.75 16.53
CA LEU A 318 -13.90 -25.11 16.32
C LEU A 318 -15.39 -25.20 16.66
N GLY A 319 -15.79 -24.58 17.78
CA GLY A 319 -17.20 -24.47 18.14
C GLY A 319 -18.02 -23.75 17.06
N ASP A 320 -17.46 -22.68 16.47
CA ASP A 320 -18.09 -21.95 15.35
C ASP A 320 -18.26 -22.82 14.11
N CYS A 321 -17.29 -23.70 13.81
CA CYS A 321 -17.42 -24.67 12.72
C CYS A 321 -18.57 -25.66 12.97
N TYR A 322 -18.64 -26.25 14.17
CA TYR A 322 -19.72 -27.19 14.51
C TYR A 322 -21.10 -26.51 14.56
N ALA A 323 -21.16 -25.24 14.99
CA ALA A 323 -22.38 -24.45 14.96
C ALA A 323 -22.84 -24.19 13.53
N ALA A 324 -21.92 -23.89 12.61
CA ALA A 324 -22.22 -23.69 11.19
C ALA A 324 -22.73 -24.98 10.51
N GLU A 325 -22.31 -26.16 10.98
CA GLU A 325 -22.85 -27.46 10.55
C GLU A 325 -24.18 -27.85 11.23
N GLY A 326 -24.69 -27.02 12.15
CA GLY A 326 -25.90 -27.30 12.92
C GLY A 326 -25.72 -28.28 14.09
N ASN A 327 -24.48 -28.71 14.38
CA ASN A 327 -24.19 -29.59 15.51
C ASN A 327 -24.05 -28.80 16.82
N LYS A 328 -25.20 -28.41 17.39
CA LYS A 328 -25.29 -27.62 18.62
C LYS A 328 -24.55 -28.26 19.80
N ASN A 329 -24.62 -29.58 19.97
CA ASN A 329 -24.02 -30.28 21.11
C ASN A 329 -22.49 -30.21 21.07
N GLN A 330 -21.88 -30.45 19.90
CA GLN A 330 -20.43 -30.31 19.75
C GLN A 330 -20.00 -28.85 19.89
N ALA A 331 -20.73 -27.92 19.28
CA ALA A 331 -20.45 -26.48 19.43
C ALA A 331 -20.44 -26.06 20.91
N LEU A 332 -21.47 -26.45 21.68
CA LEU A 332 -21.58 -26.17 23.12
C LEU A 332 -20.41 -26.75 23.92
N SER A 333 -20.00 -28.00 23.61
CA SER A 333 -18.84 -28.62 24.24
C SER A 333 -17.56 -27.80 23.99
N PHE A 334 -17.32 -27.39 22.74
CA PHE A 334 -16.13 -26.60 22.38
C PHE A 334 -16.16 -25.19 23.00
N TYR A 335 -17.30 -24.50 23.00
CA TYR A 335 -17.42 -23.19 23.66
C TYR A 335 -17.21 -23.26 25.17
N THR A 336 -17.69 -24.32 25.81
CA THR A 336 -17.47 -24.56 27.25
C THR A 336 -16.00 -24.78 27.53
N GLN A 337 -15.33 -25.64 26.75
CA GLN A 337 -13.89 -25.85 26.86
C GLN A 337 -13.11 -24.55 26.63
N ALA A 338 -13.44 -23.76 25.60
CA ALA A 338 -12.79 -22.48 25.32
C ALA A 338 -12.90 -21.52 26.52
N LYS A 339 -14.08 -21.43 27.13
CA LYS A 339 -14.31 -20.60 28.33
C LYS A 339 -13.45 -21.07 29.50
N GLU A 340 -13.42 -22.37 29.79
CA GLU A 340 -12.59 -22.94 30.84
C GLU A 340 -11.09 -22.68 30.62
N ARG A 341 -10.64 -22.63 29.37
CA ARG A 341 -9.26 -22.28 29.03
C ARG A 341 -8.96 -20.81 29.29
N PHE A 342 -9.87 -19.90 28.89
CA PHE A 342 -9.74 -18.49 29.23
C PHE A 342 -9.73 -18.25 30.75
N ASP A 343 -10.62 -18.92 31.50
CA ASP A 343 -10.69 -18.82 32.96
C ASP A 343 -9.37 -19.28 33.63
N ARG A 344 -8.79 -20.39 33.15
CA ARG A 344 -7.50 -20.90 33.65
C ARG A 344 -6.33 -19.97 33.30
N SER A 345 -6.29 -19.44 32.08
CA SER A 345 -5.23 -18.52 31.65
C SER A 345 -5.24 -17.21 32.47
N MET A 346 -6.41 -16.74 32.92
CA MET A 346 -6.51 -15.60 33.84
C MET A 346 -6.02 -15.89 35.26
N ALA A 347 -6.23 -17.12 35.73
CA ALA A 347 -5.86 -17.58 37.07
C ALA A 347 -4.36 -17.94 37.20
N ALA A 348 -3.66 -18.11 36.07
CA ALA A 348 -2.23 -18.38 36.00
C ALA A 348 -1.37 -17.23 36.60
N ASN A 349 -0.29 -17.59 37.30
CA ASN A 349 0.56 -16.69 38.09
C ASN A 349 1.66 -16.03 37.21
N PRO A 350 1.87 -14.69 37.23
CA PRO A 350 2.85 -13.99 36.38
C PRO A 350 4.33 -14.43 36.50
N LYS A 351 4.69 -15.31 37.45
CA LYS A 351 6.09 -15.63 37.78
C LYS A 351 6.67 -16.88 37.09
N GLY A 352 5.93 -17.58 36.24
CA GLY A 352 6.48 -18.75 35.54
C GLY A 352 5.96 -18.86 34.12
N HIS A 353 6.76 -18.46 33.14
CA HIS A 353 6.70 -18.77 31.69
C HIS A 353 5.35 -18.68 30.93
N GLU A 354 4.22 -18.41 31.59
CA GLU A 354 2.88 -18.41 31.03
C GLU A 354 2.45 -16.99 30.67
N GLN A 355 1.92 -16.81 29.46
CA GLN A 355 1.32 -15.54 29.04
C GLN A 355 -0.06 -15.41 29.69
N ARG A 356 -0.17 -14.43 30.59
CA ARG A 356 -1.46 -14.05 31.20
C ARG A 356 -2.26 -13.22 30.20
N VAL A 357 -3.51 -13.60 29.95
CA VAL A 357 -4.43 -12.78 29.14
C VAL A 357 -4.78 -11.50 29.91
N GLU A 358 -4.88 -10.37 29.22
CA GLU A 358 -5.33 -9.12 29.83
C GLU A 358 -6.81 -9.20 30.20
N TYR A 359 -7.19 -8.59 31.32
CA TYR A 359 -8.54 -8.69 31.88
C TYR A 359 -9.64 -8.21 30.91
N GLU A 360 -9.36 -7.18 30.10
CA GLU A 360 -10.29 -6.65 29.09
C GLU A 360 -10.55 -7.66 27.97
N ILE A 361 -9.48 -8.28 27.44
CA ILE A 361 -9.56 -9.32 26.42
C ILE A 361 -10.34 -10.52 26.95
N TYR A 362 -10.06 -10.93 28.19
CA TYR A 362 -10.76 -12.01 28.86
C TYR A 362 -12.26 -11.74 28.98
N ASN A 363 -12.65 -10.57 29.53
CA ASN A 363 -14.05 -10.22 29.71
C ASN A 363 -14.82 -10.19 28.39
N GLY A 364 -14.20 -9.65 27.34
CA GLY A 364 -14.77 -9.66 26.00
C GLY A 364 -14.98 -11.08 25.46
N ALA A 365 -13.96 -11.94 25.57
CA ALA A 365 -14.02 -13.33 25.10
C ALA A 365 -15.05 -14.15 25.87
N VAL A 366 -15.03 -14.12 27.20
CA VAL A 366 -15.97 -14.86 28.04
C VAL A 366 -17.39 -14.35 27.88
N GLY A 367 -17.59 -13.03 27.69
CA GLY A 367 -18.90 -12.45 27.37
C GLY A 367 -19.49 -13.03 26.07
N ARG A 368 -18.67 -13.10 25.01
CA ARG A 368 -19.08 -13.72 23.73
C ARG A 368 -19.39 -15.21 23.88
N LEU A 369 -18.53 -15.97 24.58
CA LEU A 369 -18.72 -17.40 24.81
C LEU A 369 -19.98 -17.69 25.62
N LYS A 370 -20.27 -16.92 26.68
CA LYS A 370 -21.52 -17.05 27.44
C LYS A 370 -22.75 -16.85 26.56
N LYS A 371 -22.71 -15.89 25.63
CA LYS A 371 -23.79 -15.69 24.66
C LYS A 371 -23.92 -16.89 23.71
N LYS A 372 -22.82 -17.42 23.18
CA LYS A 372 -22.82 -18.61 22.30
C LYS A 372 -23.36 -19.86 23.02
N ILE A 373 -22.97 -20.08 24.27
CA ILE A 373 -23.48 -21.15 25.15
C ILE A 373 -24.99 -20.98 25.40
N GLY A 374 -25.43 -19.80 25.84
CA GLY A 374 -26.85 -19.57 26.11
C GLY A 374 -27.77 -19.58 24.87
N LEU A 375 -27.21 -19.38 23.67
CA LEU A 375 -27.93 -19.53 22.40
C LEU A 375 -28.05 -20.99 21.94
N THR A 376 -27.15 -21.88 22.40
CA THR A 376 -27.17 -23.30 22.03
C THR A 376 -28.04 -24.15 22.96
N ASP A 377 -28.33 -23.65 24.17
CA ASP A 377 -29.28 -24.26 25.13
C ASP A 377 -30.77 -24.03 24.77
N ARG A 378 -31.07 -23.16 23.79
CA ARG A 378 -32.42 -22.92 23.26
C ARG A 378 -32.64 -23.64 21.93
#